data_AF-A0A5E8B6W5-F1
#
_entry.id   AF-A0A5E8B6W5-F1
#
_cell.length_a   1.000
_cell.length_b   1.000
_cell.length_c   1.000
_cell.angle_alpha   90.00
_cell.angle_beta   90.00
_cell.angle_gamma   90.00
#
_symmetry.space_group_name_H-M   'P 1'
#
loop_
_entity.id
_entity.type
_entity.pdbx_description
1 polymer ?
#
loop_
_entity_poly.entity_id
_entity_poly.type
_entity_poly.pdbx_seq_one_letter_code
_entity_poly.pdbx_strand_id
1 'polypeptide(L)'
;MKPPSPSTISSTVTSVFKPRLEFPKYNVTKSNFLGHHRVALQRMRALSQDVDLLVEVRDARAPLSTRNGLFSRVFSQNTPRVVLYSKRDLSPLTQAQVDAWHPERNGVLVDCNSMGDVRKVLRVAKALANRMDPPPPLGAKILVAGMPNVGKSTFLNNLRTAGTSIKTKAAQTGGLAGVTRGISNEIRISSNPSIFIYDTPGVFVPYVSDEKAMVALAITGAMRTSIIDPIIQADYLLYRLNLQSPDGKFYSEYLSRPTNNVRELLNAVWIKKLKPKQKGGGFNEVGAAALWVDRWRQGYEGKVMLDNIDKYADGTRIQEALLDNFDMDFEEESKRWKKKDVFQ
;
A
#
# COMPACT_ATOMS: atom_id res chain seq x y z
N MET A 1 50.20 -14.22 57.16
CA MET A 1 48.88 -14.10 56.48
C MET A 1 49.07 -13.28 55.21
N LYS A 2 48.80 -13.86 54.05
CA LYS A 2 48.94 -13.22 52.72
C LYS A 2 47.59 -12.55 52.37
N PRO A 3 47.54 -11.32 51.84
CA PRO A 3 46.26 -10.69 51.50
C PRO A 3 45.64 -11.39 50.27
N PRO A 4 44.29 -11.44 50.16
CA PRO A 4 43.64 -12.07 49.02
C PRO A 4 43.78 -11.17 47.77
N SER A 5 44.04 -11.81 46.63
CA SER A 5 44.04 -11.18 45.31
C SER A 5 42.63 -10.72 44.93
N PRO A 6 42.47 -9.53 44.30
CA PRO A 6 41.15 -9.08 43.85
C PRO A 6 40.70 -9.93 42.67
N SER A 7 39.62 -10.68 42.87
CA SER A 7 38.89 -11.37 41.81
C SER A 7 38.28 -10.33 40.88
N THR A 8 38.85 -10.17 39.69
CA THR A 8 38.28 -9.38 38.60
C THR A 8 36.99 -10.07 38.13
N ILE A 9 35.85 -9.66 38.67
CA ILE A 9 34.55 -9.99 38.10
C ILE A 9 34.46 -9.17 36.80
N SER A 10 34.87 -9.79 35.69
CA SER A 10 34.56 -9.28 34.36
C SER A 10 33.07 -9.43 34.14
N SER A 11 32.31 -8.39 34.51
CA SER A 11 30.91 -8.27 34.11
C SER A 11 30.87 -8.07 32.60
N THR A 12 30.63 -9.14 31.86
CA THR A 12 30.36 -9.08 30.43
C THR A 12 29.10 -8.26 30.24
N VAL A 13 29.25 -6.96 29.99
CA VAL A 13 28.14 -6.09 29.60
C VAL A 13 27.71 -6.54 28.22
N THR A 14 26.71 -7.43 28.15
CA THR A 14 26.04 -7.75 26.90
C THR A 14 25.38 -6.48 26.41
N SER A 15 26.04 -5.77 25.50
CA SER A 15 25.51 -4.52 24.95
C SER A 15 24.16 -4.82 24.28
N VAL A 16 23.08 -4.35 24.90
CA VAL A 16 21.72 -4.48 24.36
C VAL A 16 21.68 -3.80 22.99
N PHE A 17 21.19 -4.51 21.97
CA PHE A 17 21.07 -3.98 20.62
C PHE A 17 20.19 -2.73 20.61
N LYS A 18 20.65 -1.67 19.92
CA LYS A 18 19.92 -0.42 19.74
C LYS A 18 19.55 -0.24 18.27
N PRO A 19 18.25 -0.28 17.91
CA PRO A 19 17.79 0.08 16.58
C PRO A 19 18.22 1.50 16.19
N ARG A 20 18.46 1.73 14.89
CA ARG A 20 18.55 3.10 14.37
C ARG A 20 17.20 3.80 14.57
N LEU A 21 17.23 5.03 15.09
CA LEU A 21 16.04 5.89 15.23
C LEU A 21 15.78 6.76 14.00
N GLU A 22 16.79 6.89 13.13
CA GLU A 22 16.71 7.62 11.88
C GLU A 22 17.12 6.73 10.71
N PHE A 23 16.46 6.95 9.57
CA PHE A 23 16.82 6.31 8.32
C PHE A 23 17.75 7.23 7.54
N PRO A 24 18.86 6.74 6.95
CA PRO A 24 19.76 7.56 6.16
C PRO A 24 19.02 8.29 5.03
N LYS A 25 19.42 9.54 4.78
CA LYS A 25 18.90 10.32 3.65
C LYS A 25 19.55 9.81 2.36
N TYR A 26 18.76 9.14 1.54
CA TYR A 26 19.19 8.69 0.22
C TYR A 26 18.67 9.69 -0.81
N ASN A 27 19.47 10.02 -1.82
CA ASN A 27 19.02 10.86 -2.93
C ASN A 27 18.07 10.06 -3.84
N VAL A 28 16.83 9.89 -3.37
CA VAL A 28 15.80 9.12 -4.03
C VAL A 28 15.15 9.99 -5.10
N THR A 29 15.07 9.48 -6.33
CA THR A 29 14.32 10.12 -7.41
C THR A 29 12.89 10.32 -6.99
N LYS A 30 12.48 11.58 -6.81
CA LYS A 30 11.10 11.95 -6.59
C LYS A 30 10.33 11.68 -7.88
N SER A 31 9.16 11.05 -7.77
CA SER A 31 8.36 10.66 -8.94
C SER A 31 7.98 11.89 -9.78
N ASN A 32 8.27 11.83 -11.09
CA ASN A 32 7.84 12.84 -12.06
C ASN A 32 6.74 12.25 -12.96
N PHE A 33 5.60 12.94 -13.05
CA PHE A 33 4.29 12.44 -13.50
C PHE A 33 3.91 13.02 -14.85
N LEU A 34 3.64 12.26 -15.93
CA LEU A 34 3.21 12.95 -17.16
C LEU A 34 2.24 12.26 -18.15
N GLY A 35 1.73 11.04 -17.97
CA GLY A 35 0.87 10.41 -19.00
C GLY A 35 -0.36 9.65 -18.50
N HIS A 36 -0.18 8.35 -18.25
CA HIS A 36 -1.28 7.41 -18.04
C HIS A 36 -2.19 7.71 -16.84
N HIS A 37 -1.67 8.39 -15.80
CA HIS A 37 -2.46 8.78 -14.63
C HIS A 37 -3.45 9.91 -14.91
N ARG A 38 -3.17 10.77 -15.90
CA ARG A 38 -4.04 11.89 -16.28
C ARG A 38 -5.34 11.37 -16.90
N VAL A 39 -5.23 10.37 -17.77
CA VAL A 39 -6.37 9.65 -18.35
C VAL A 39 -7.22 8.98 -17.26
N ALA A 40 -6.57 8.36 -16.28
CA ALA A 40 -7.27 7.72 -15.17
C ALA A 40 -8.05 8.73 -14.31
N LEU A 41 -7.47 9.90 -14.02
CA LEU A 41 -8.11 10.97 -13.26
C LEU A 41 -9.28 11.62 -14.01
N GLN A 42 -9.11 11.93 -15.30
CA GLN A 42 -10.20 12.48 -16.13
C GLN A 42 -11.39 11.52 -16.20
N ARG A 43 -11.13 10.22 -16.40
CA ARG A 43 -12.19 9.21 -16.40
C ARG A 43 -12.82 9.05 -15.02
N MET A 44 -12.04 9.11 -13.95
CA MET A 44 -12.56 9.07 -12.58
C MET A 44 -13.49 10.26 -12.29
N ARG A 45 -13.19 11.45 -12.81
CA ARG A 45 -14.06 12.63 -12.71
C ARG A 45 -15.35 12.50 -13.54
N ALA A 46 -15.27 11.87 -14.71
CA ALA A 46 -16.47 11.57 -15.48
C ALA A 46 -17.39 10.59 -14.72
N LEU A 47 -16.81 9.58 -14.07
CA LEU A 47 -17.55 8.61 -13.26
C LEU A 47 -18.05 9.20 -11.92
N SER A 48 -17.36 10.20 -11.35
CA SER A 48 -17.68 10.69 -10.00
C SER A 48 -19.06 11.34 -9.88
N GLN A 49 -19.65 11.77 -10.99
CA GLN A 49 -21.02 12.31 -11.03
C GLN A 49 -22.10 11.23 -10.90
N ASP A 50 -21.74 9.97 -11.17
CA ASP A 50 -22.65 8.83 -11.27
C ASP A 50 -22.32 7.76 -10.21
N VAL A 51 -21.48 8.11 -9.22
CA VAL A 51 -21.03 7.20 -8.16
C VAL A 51 -21.72 7.57 -6.85
N ASP A 52 -22.41 6.59 -6.28
CA ASP A 52 -23.12 6.74 -5.01
C ASP A 52 -22.25 6.39 -3.79
N LEU A 53 -21.15 5.67 -3.98
CA LEU A 53 -20.21 5.27 -2.92
C LEU A 53 -18.79 5.12 -3.43
N LEU A 54 -17.85 5.81 -2.79
CA LEU A 54 -16.42 5.62 -3.01
C LEU A 54 -15.86 4.60 -2.01
N VAL A 55 -15.20 3.57 -2.53
CA VAL A 55 -14.40 2.62 -1.75
C VAL A 55 -12.92 2.89 -2.03
N GLU A 56 -12.25 3.56 -1.07
CA GLU A 56 -10.83 3.84 -1.13
C GLU A 56 -10.03 2.67 -0.55
N VAL A 57 -9.18 2.03 -1.35
CA VAL A 57 -8.36 0.90 -0.91
C VAL A 57 -6.92 1.34 -0.68
N ARG A 58 -6.40 1.02 0.51
CA ARG A 58 -5.03 1.28 0.97
C ARG A 58 -4.35 -0.03 1.37
N ASP A 59 -3.02 -0.05 1.39
CA ASP A 59 -2.25 -1.19 1.88
C ASP A 59 -2.05 -1.06 3.39
N ALA A 60 -2.52 -2.02 4.19
CA ALA A 60 -2.39 -1.97 5.65
C ALA A 60 -0.93 -1.96 6.13
N ARG A 61 0.04 -2.35 5.28
CA ARG A 61 1.46 -2.29 5.61
C ARG A 61 2.04 -0.87 5.49
N ALA A 62 1.41 -0.01 4.69
CA ALA A 62 1.80 1.39 4.51
C ALA A 62 0.54 2.28 4.36
N PRO A 63 -0.26 2.41 5.45
CA PRO A 63 -1.58 3.04 5.42
C PRO A 63 -1.58 4.53 5.07
N LEU A 64 -0.51 5.26 5.41
CA LEU A 64 -0.35 6.69 5.12
C LEU A 64 0.32 6.90 3.76
N SER A 65 1.36 6.12 3.44
CA SER A 65 2.07 6.24 2.16
C SER A 65 1.20 5.83 0.97
N THR A 66 0.30 4.85 1.15
CA THR A 66 -0.63 4.40 0.09
C THR A 66 -1.94 5.19 0.02
N ARG A 67 -2.13 6.18 0.88
CA ARG A 67 -3.25 7.12 0.78
C ARG A 67 -3.09 7.97 -0.47
N ASN A 68 -4.17 8.14 -1.23
CA ASN A 68 -4.19 9.06 -2.36
C ASN A 68 -5.18 10.19 -2.09
N GLY A 69 -4.66 11.35 -1.68
CA GLY A 69 -5.49 12.52 -1.37
C GLY A 69 -6.18 13.12 -2.60
N LEU A 70 -5.84 12.73 -3.84
CA LEU A 70 -6.57 13.23 -5.01
C LEU A 70 -8.04 12.83 -5.02
N PHE A 71 -8.42 11.74 -4.35
CA PHE A 71 -9.81 11.33 -4.33
C PHE A 71 -10.71 12.33 -3.59
N SER A 72 -10.21 13.10 -2.62
CA SER A 72 -11.02 14.21 -2.05
C SER A 72 -11.17 15.41 -2.99
N ARG A 73 -10.38 15.50 -4.07
CA ARG A 73 -10.51 16.54 -5.10
C ARG A 73 -11.42 16.12 -6.25
N VAL A 74 -11.50 14.81 -6.53
CA VAL A 74 -12.31 14.27 -7.63
C VAL A 74 -13.75 14.02 -7.20
N PHE A 75 -13.98 13.56 -5.96
CA PHE A 75 -15.31 13.26 -5.45
C PHE A 75 -15.85 14.42 -4.61
N SER A 76 -17.16 14.64 -4.69
CA SER A 76 -17.86 15.61 -3.83
C SER A 76 -17.67 15.25 -2.35
N GLN A 77 -17.66 16.26 -1.48
CA GLN A 77 -17.66 16.05 -0.02
C GLN A 77 -18.88 15.24 0.45
N ASN A 78 -19.98 15.29 -0.30
CA ASN A 78 -21.21 14.56 0.02
C ASN A 78 -21.19 13.10 -0.46
N THR A 79 -20.22 12.68 -1.29
CA THR A 79 -20.13 11.29 -1.74
C THR A 79 -19.66 10.43 -0.57
N PRO A 80 -20.48 9.48 -0.07
CA PRO A 80 -20.07 8.58 1.01
C PRO A 80 -18.77 7.87 0.67
N ARG A 81 -17.89 7.70 1.67
CA ARG A 81 -16.59 7.05 1.51
C ARG A 81 -16.39 5.95 2.54
N VAL A 82 -15.97 4.78 2.07
CA VAL A 82 -15.45 3.68 2.91
C VAL A 82 -13.97 3.50 2.60
N VAL A 83 -13.12 3.46 3.63
CA VAL A 83 -11.68 3.25 3.50
C VAL A 83 -11.34 1.82 3.90
N LEU A 84 -10.88 1.03 2.93
CA LEU A 84 -10.43 -0.34 3.14
C LEU A 84 -8.91 -0.40 3.30
N TYR A 85 -8.46 -0.90 4.43
CA TYR A 85 -7.05 -1.26 4.64
C TYR A 85 -6.88 -2.73 4.28
N SER A 86 -6.46 -2.98 3.04
CA SER A 86 -6.21 -4.31 2.47
C SER A 86 -4.98 -5.00 3.08
N LYS A 87 -4.82 -6.30 2.81
CA LYS A 87 -3.65 -7.09 3.22
C LYS A 87 -3.45 -7.12 4.74
N ARG A 88 -4.54 -7.16 5.50
CA ARG A 88 -4.49 -7.30 6.98
C ARG A 88 -3.73 -8.55 7.43
N ASP A 89 -3.73 -9.58 6.61
CA ASP A 89 -3.00 -10.83 6.84
C ASP A 89 -1.48 -10.63 6.81
N LEU A 90 -0.99 -9.54 6.19
CA LEU A 90 0.43 -9.19 6.05
C LEU A 90 0.86 -7.98 6.90
N SER A 91 -0.04 -7.40 7.70
CA SER A 91 0.23 -6.22 8.51
C SER A 91 -0.06 -6.47 10.00
N PRO A 92 0.67 -5.84 10.93
CA PRO A 92 0.32 -5.85 12.35
C PRO A 92 -0.78 -4.82 12.69
N LEU A 93 -1.27 -4.04 11.72
CA LEU A 93 -2.34 -3.06 11.92
C LEU A 93 -3.60 -3.73 12.50
N THR A 94 -4.21 -3.08 13.48
CA THR A 94 -5.43 -3.55 14.15
C THR A 94 -6.65 -2.72 13.76
N GLN A 95 -7.85 -3.29 13.86
CA GLN A 95 -9.10 -2.55 13.61
C GLN A 95 -9.26 -1.39 14.60
N ALA A 96 -8.81 -1.53 15.86
CA ALA A 96 -8.89 -0.45 16.84
C ALA A 96 -8.06 0.79 16.43
N GLN A 97 -6.88 0.58 15.83
CA GLN A 97 -6.07 1.66 15.28
C GLN A 97 -6.76 2.32 14.07
N VAL A 98 -7.38 1.52 13.19
CA VAL A 98 -8.15 2.04 12.07
C VAL A 98 -9.35 2.86 12.57
N ASP A 99 -10.08 2.37 13.56
CA ASP A 99 -11.22 3.08 14.15
C ASP A 99 -10.81 4.41 14.78
N ALA A 100 -9.63 4.49 15.39
CA ALA A 100 -9.08 5.73 15.94
C ALA A 100 -8.77 6.77 14.84
N TRP A 101 -8.44 6.33 13.63
CA TRP A 101 -8.20 7.23 12.48
C TRP A 101 -9.49 7.63 11.77
N HIS A 102 -10.56 6.86 11.93
CA HIS A 102 -11.84 6.98 11.23
C HIS A 102 -12.98 7.07 12.25
N PRO A 103 -13.17 8.21 12.93
CA PRO A 103 -14.18 8.36 13.99
C PRO A 103 -15.61 8.10 13.50
N GLU A 104 -15.88 8.33 12.21
CA GLU A 104 -17.16 8.03 11.56
C GLU A 104 -17.37 6.52 11.29
N ARG A 105 -16.45 5.66 11.73
CA ARG A 105 -16.49 4.20 11.56
C ARG A 105 -16.57 3.75 10.09
N ASN A 106 -16.00 4.54 9.19
CA ASN A 106 -15.91 4.25 7.76
C ASN A 106 -14.59 3.58 7.34
N GLY A 107 -13.70 3.27 8.29
CA GLY A 107 -12.46 2.52 8.07
C GLY A 107 -12.61 1.03 8.38
N VAL A 108 -12.20 0.14 7.47
CA VAL A 108 -12.29 -1.32 7.67
C VAL A 108 -10.99 -2.02 7.29
N LEU A 109 -10.49 -2.86 8.19
CA LEU A 109 -9.32 -3.70 7.96
C LEU A 109 -9.73 -5.05 7.35
N VAL A 110 -9.24 -5.35 6.15
CA VAL A 110 -9.69 -6.49 5.34
C VAL A 110 -8.54 -7.29 4.72
N ASP A 111 -8.72 -8.60 4.62
CA ASP A 111 -7.99 -9.42 3.64
C ASP A 111 -8.88 -9.57 2.40
N CYS A 112 -8.44 -9.03 1.28
CA CYS A 112 -9.20 -9.09 0.02
C CYS A 112 -9.32 -10.53 -0.52
N ASN A 113 -8.49 -11.47 -0.06
CA ASN A 113 -8.61 -12.90 -0.39
C ASN A 113 -9.60 -13.64 0.53
N SER A 114 -9.94 -13.07 1.69
CA SER A 114 -10.89 -13.66 2.62
C SER A 114 -12.33 -13.38 2.19
N MET A 115 -13.03 -14.42 1.75
CA MET A 115 -14.47 -14.34 1.45
C MET A 115 -15.30 -13.90 2.67
N GLY A 116 -14.83 -14.17 3.89
CA GLY A 116 -15.47 -13.69 5.11
C GLY A 116 -15.44 -12.17 5.21
N ASP A 117 -14.27 -11.57 5.00
CA ASP A 117 -14.09 -10.11 5.05
C ASP A 117 -14.78 -9.41 3.87
N VAL A 118 -14.68 -9.97 2.67
CA VAL A 118 -15.37 -9.43 1.48
C VAL A 118 -16.89 -9.41 1.68
N ARG A 119 -17.48 -10.45 2.29
CA ARG A 119 -18.93 -10.47 2.61
C ARG A 119 -19.32 -9.42 3.64
N LYS A 120 -18.45 -9.08 4.60
CA LYS A 120 -18.71 -7.99 5.55
C LYS A 120 -18.81 -6.65 4.81
N VAL A 121 -17.88 -6.38 3.88
CA VAL A 121 -17.92 -5.15 3.07
C VAL A 121 -19.14 -5.13 2.16
N LEU A 122 -19.50 -6.26 1.53
CA LEU A 122 -20.73 -6.37 0.75
C LEU A 122 -21.99 -6.04 1.57
N ARG A 123 -22.03 -6.47 2.83
CA ARG A 123 -23.15 -6.15 3.74
C ARG A 123 -23.26 -4.65 4.00
N VAL A 124 -22.12 -3.97 4.21
CA VAL A 124 -22.09 -2.51 4.38
C VAL A 124 -22.57 -1.83 3.10
N ALA A 125 -22.07 -2.24 1.94
CA ALA A 125 -22.50 -1.71 0.64
C ALA A 125 -24.02 -1.88 0.41
N LYS A 126 -24.58 -3.04 0.74
CA LYS A 126 -26.03 -3.29 0.69
C LYS A 126 -26.83 -2.42 1.65
N ALA A 127 -26.34 -2.26 2.88
CA ALA A 127 -26.99 -1.42 3.87
C ALA A 127 -26.99 0.07 3.43
N LEU A 128 -25.90 0.54 2.82
CA LEU A 128 -25.81 1.88 2.25
C LEU A 128 -26.77 2.04 1.07
N ALA A 129 -26.77 1.10 0.12
CA ALA A 129 -27.68 1.12 -1.03
C ALA A 129 -29.16 1.16 -0.62
N ASN A 130 -29.54 0.41 0.42
CA ASN A 130 -30.92 0.40 0.94
C ASN A 130 -31.32 1.67 1.70
N ARG A 131 -30.36 2.51 2.10
CA ARG A 131 -30.61 3.78 2.82
C ARG A 131 -30.66 4.99 1.90
N MET A 132 -30.35 4.83 0.62
CA MET A 132 -30.39 5.92 -0.35
C MET A 132 -31.84 6.32 -0.63
N ASP A 133 -32.13 7.61 -0.53
CA ASP A 133 -33.44 8.20 -0.78
C ASP A 133 -33.29 9.46 -1.65
N PRO A 134 -33.86 9.52 -2.88
CA PRO A 134 -34.55 8.41 -3.53
C PRO A 134 -33.58 7.27 -3.90
N PRO A 135 -34.05 6.01 -3.98
CA PRO A 135 -33.21 4.90 -4.41
C PRO A 135 -32.73 5.13 -5.86
N PRO A 136 -31.46 4.88 -6.19
CA PRO A 136 -30.95 5.03 -7.54
C PRO A 136 -31.73 4.15 -8.53
N PRO A 137 -32.25 4.70 -9.65
CA PRO A 137 -33.19 3.99 -10.53
C PRO A 137 -32.60 2.74 -11.18
N LEU A 138 -31.27 2.72 -11.38
CA LEU A 138 -30.54 1.59 -11.96
C LEU A 138 -29.79 0.76 -10.90
N GLY A 139 -29.96 1.07 -9.61
CA GLY A 139 -29.18 0.47 -8.52
C GLY A 139 -27.94 1.28 -8.16
N ALA A 140 -27.40 1.00 -6.98
CA ALA A 140 -26.28 1.77 -6.41
C ALA A 140 -24.98 1.49 -7.15
N LYS A 141 -24.22 2.54 -7.45
CA LYS A 141 -22.96 2.51 -8.19
C LYS A 141 -21.79 2.78 -7.25
N ILE A 142 -20.89 1.81 -7.17
CA ILE A 142 -19.71 1.85 -6.31
C ILE A 142 -18.46 2.03 -7.16
N LEU A 143 -17.60 2.95 -6.77
CA LEU A 143 -16.27 3.08 -7.35
C LEU A 143 -15.20 2.56 -6.40
N VAL A 144 -14.36 1.64 -6.87
CA VAL A 144 -13.16 1.22 -6.13
C VAL A 144 -11.95 1.98 -6.65
N ALA A 145 -11.34 2.78 -5.78
CA ALA A 145 -10.17 3.60 -6.11
C ALA A 145 -9.02 3.33 -5.12
N GLY A 146 -7.78 3.61 -5.54
CA GLY A 146 -6.60 3.36 -4.71
C GLY A 146 -5.32 3.21 -5.54
N MET A 147 -4.17 3.25 -4.85
CA MET A 147 -2.85 3.07 -5.47
C MET A 147 -2.75 1.76 -6.26
N PRO A 148 -1.86 1.64 -7.25
CA PRO A 148 -1.60 0.34 -7.89
C PRO A 148 -1.27 -0.74 -6.86
N ASN A 149 -1.64 -1.99 -7.15
CA ASN A 149 -1.29 -3.17 -6.34
C ASN A 149 -1.72 -3.20 -4.86
N VAL A 150 -2.60 -2.30 -4.41
CA VAL A 150 -3.27 -2.35 -3.09
C VAL A 150 -4.39 -3.39 -3.00
N GLY A 151 -4.55 -4.28 -3.99
CA GLY A 151 -5.54 -5.36 -3.92
C GLY A 151 -6.93 -5.07 -4.50
N LYS A 152 -7.14 -3.94 -5.17
CA LYS A 152 -8.44 -3.56 -5.80
C LYS A 152 -9.05 -4.67 -6.67
N SER A 153 -8.31 -5.20 -7.64
CA SER A 153 -8.82 -6.23 -8.56
C SER A 153 -9.11 -7.56 -7.85
N THR A 154 -8.36 -7.88 -6.80
CA THR A 154 -8.61 -9.07 -5.97
C THR A 154 -9.91 -8.89 -5.19
N PHE A 155 -10.07 -7.73 -4.56
CA PHE A 155 -11.30 -7.36 -3.86
C PHE A 155 -12.51 -7.41 -4.78
N LEU A 156 -12.43 -6.78 -5.97
CA LEU A 156 -13.52 -6.74 -6.94
C LEU A 156 -13.93 -8.15 -7.41
N ASN A 157 -12.97 -9.00 -7.78
CA ASN A 157 -13.26 -10.37 -8.21
C ASN A 157 -13.97 -11.16 -7.12
N ASN A 158 -13.46 -11.10 -5.88
CA ASN A 158 -14.06 -11.82 -4.76
C ASN A 158 -15.41 -11.23 -4.35
N LEU A 159 -15.61 -9.91 -4.50
CA LEU A 159 -16.87 -9.24 -4.22
C LEU A 159 -17.95 -9.65 -5.21
N ARG A 160 -17.61 -9.73 -6.50
CA ARG A 160 -18.49 -10.28 -7.54
C ARG A 160 -18.88 -11.71 -7.21
N THR A 161 -17.92 -12.57 -6.87
CA THR A 161 -18.20 -13.96 -6.48
C THR A 161 -19.08 -14.03 -5.23
N ALA A 162 -18.86 -13.17 -4.24
CA ALA A 162 -19.64 -13.15 -3.01
C ALA A 162 -21.11 -12.73 -3.23
N GLY A 163 -21.38 -11.79 -4.14
CA GLY A 163 -22.71 -11.22 -4.31
C GLY A 163 -23.51 -11.70 -5.51
N THR A 164 -22.89 -12.41 -6.47
CA THR A 164 -23.57 -12.98 -7.66
C THR A 164 -23.36 -14.48 -7.83
N SER A 165 -22.52 -15.13 -7.00
CA SER A 165 -22.06 -16.52 -7.17
C SER A 165 -21.29 -16.80 -8.46
N ILE A 166 -21.04 -15.79 -9.30
CA ILE A 166 -20.24 -15.91 -10.53
C ILE A 166 -18.75 -15.99 -10.16
N LYS A 167 -18.10 -17.08 -10.56
CA LYS A 167 -16.69 -17.37 -10.26
C LYS A 167 -15.70 -16.87 -11.33
N THR A 168 -16.19 -16.40 -12.48
CA THR A 168 -15.32 -15.89 -13.54
C THR A 168 -14.71 -14.55 -13.14
N LYS A 169 -13.38 -14.41 -13.34
CA LYS A 169 -12.67 -13.17 -13.03
C LYS A 169 -13.14 -12.05 -13.95
N ALA A 170 -13.50 -10.93 -13.35
CA ALA A 170 -13.89 -9.72 -14.06
C ALA A 170 -12.70 -8.79 -14.33
N ALA A 171 -11.72 -8.81 -13.42
CA ALA A 171 -10.52 -7.98 -13.48
C ALA A 171 -9.26 -8.85 -13.48
N GLN A 172 -8.25 -8.46 -14.27
CA GLN A 172 -6.94 -9.14 -14.29
C GLN A 172 -6.18 -8.86 -12.99
N THR A 173 -5.59 -9.89 -12.38
CA THR A 173 -4.81 -9.81 -11.14
C THR A 173 -3.33 -10.10 -11.43
N GLY A 174 -2.41 -9.22 -11.02
CA GLY A 174 -0.96 -9.42 -11.14
C GLY A 174 -0.18 -8.44 -10.25
N GLY A 175 1.06 -8.77 -9.91
CA GLY A 175 1.91 -7.97 -8.99
C GLY A 175 2.65 -6.79 -9.64
N LEU A 176 2.59 -6.64 -10.97
CA LEU A 176 3.20 -5.53 -11.68
C LEU A 176 2.24 -4.33 -11.74
N ALA A 177 2.74 -3.14 -11.41
CA ALA A 177 1.94 -1.91 -11.53
C ALA A 177 1.56 -1.66 -13.00
N GLY A 178 0.29 -1.31 -13.25
CA GLY A 178 -0.21 -0.99 -14.61
C GLY A 178 -0.83 -2.17 -15.38
N VAL A 179 -1.16 -3.28 -14.69
CA VAL A 179 -1.84 -4.44 -15.32
C VAL A 179 -3.28 -4.15 -15.74
N THR A 180 -4.00 -3.27 -15.02
CA THR A 180 -5.33 -2.80 -15.45
C THR A 180 -5.17 -1.77 -16.57
N ARG A 181 -5.32 -2.20 -17.83
CA ARG A 181 -5.06 -1.38 -19.03
C ARG A 181 -6.32 -0.69 -19.61
N GLY A 182 -7.50 -0.99 -19.08
CA GLY A 182 -8.77 -0.35 -19.46
C GLY A 182 -9.71 -0.27 -18.26
N ILE A 183 -10.58 0.75 -18.24
CA ILE A 183 -11.74 0.77 -17.35
C ILE A 183 -12.73 -0.22 -17.97
N SER A 184 -13.07 -1.28 -17.24
CA SER A 184 -14.11 -2.21 -17.65
C SER A 184 -15.49 -1.67 -17.27
N ASN A 185 -16.47 -2.02 -18.11
CA ASN A 185 -17.90 -1.78 -17.99
C ASN A 185 -18.42 -2.00 -16.56
N GLU A 186 -19.55 -1.37 -16.20
CA GLU A 186 -20.27 -1.63 -14.95
C GLU A 186 -20.40 -3.13 -14.65
N ILE A 187 -19.81 -3.58 -13.55
CA ILE A 187 -19.89 -4.97 -13.12
C ILE A 187 -20.96 -5.07 -12.04
N ARG A 188 -22.03 -5.81 -12.32
CA ARG A 188 -23.02 -6.11 -11.28
C ARG A 188 -22.41 -7.01 -10.21
N ILE A 189 -22.45 -6.56 -8.95
CA ILE A 189 -21.98 -7.34 -7.79
C ILE A 189 -23.12 -7.78 -6.88
N SER A 190 -24.32 -7.22 -7.00
CA SER A 190 -25.49 -7.76 -6.33
C SER A 190 -26.78 -7.49 -7.11
N SER A 191 -27.74 -8.42 -7.01
CA SER A 191 -29.05 -8.27 -7.63
C SER A 191 -30.11 -7.72 -6.67
N ASN A 192 -29.93 -7.91 -5.37
CA ASN A 192 -30.85 -7.41 -4.34
C ASN A 192 -30.08 -6.92 -3.09
N PRO A 193 -30.04 -5.59 -2.84
CA PRO A 193 -30.36 -4.53 -3.81
C PRO A 193 -29.47 -4.61 -5.05
N SER A 194 -29.87 -3.95 -6.14
CA SER A 194 -29.04 -3.89 -7.35
C SER A 194 -27.82 -3.02 -7.08
N ILE A 195 -26.61 -3.58 -7.23
CA ILE A 195 -25.34 -2.88 -6.99
C ILE A 195 -24.37 -3.15 -8.14
N PHE A 196 -23.78 -2.09 -8.66
CA PHE A 196 -22.75 -2.10 -9.69
C PHE A 196 -21.44 -1.58 -9.15
N ILE A 197 -20.33 -2.07 -9.71
CA ILE A 197 -18.99 -1.62 -9.38
C ILE A 197 -18.25 -1.21 -10.66
N TYR A 198 -17.59 -0.06 -10.59
CA TYR A 198 -16.65 0.39 -11.60
C TYR A 198 -15.24 -0.07 -11.22
N ASP A 199 -14.57 -0.81 -12.12
CA ASP A 199 -13.14 -1.09 -11.97
C ASP A 199 -12.32 0.09 -12.51
N THR A 200 -11.53 0.72 -11.65
CA THR A 200 -10.61 1.77 -12.10
C THR A 200 -9.17 1.29 -12.07
N PRO A 201 -8.35 1.66 -13.07
CA PRO A 201 -6.91 1.47 -12.98
C PRO A 201 -6.39 2.19 -11.72
N GLY A 202 -5.38 1.60 -11.08
CA GLY A 202 -4.78 2.23 -9.90
C GLY A 202 -4.25 3.62 -10.21
N VAL A 203 -4.75 4.63 -9.50
CA VAL A 203 -4.30 6.01 -9.61
C VAL A 203 -3.17 6.21 -8.61
N PHE A 204 -1.98 6.51 -9.13
CA PHE A 204 -0.81 6.80 -8.30
C PHE A 204 -0.89 8.25 -7.77
N VAL A 205 -0.40 8.50 -6.54
CA VAL A 205 -0.38 9.85 -5.94
C VAL A 205 0.53 10.77 -6.76
N PRO A 206 0.07 11.95 -7.24
CA PRO A 206 0.79 12.82 -8.18
C PRO A 206 2.01 13.53 -7.58
N TYR A 207 2.24 13.42 -6.27
CA TYR A 207 3.40 13.99 -5.62
C TYR A 207 3.66 13.27 -4.30
N VAL A 208 4.87 12.75 -4.14
CA VAL A 208 5.34 12.19 -2.88
C VAL A 208 6.66 12.89 -2.57
N SER A 209 6.62 13.90 -1.69
CA SER A 209 7.80 14.66 -1.27
C SER A 209 8.67 13.90 -0.28
N ASP A 210 8.07 13.01 0.52
CA ASP A 210 8.76 12.24 1.55
C ASP A 210 9.48 11.03 0.95
N GLU A 211 10.80 11.01 1.08
CA GLU A 211 11.67 9.91 0.65
C GLU A 211 11.25 8.58 1.30
N LYS A 212 10.86 8.60 2.58
CA LYS A 212 10.43 7.38 3.29
C LYS A 212 9.15 6.82 2.70
N ALA A 213 8.20 7.70 2.35
CA ALA A 213 6.97 7.30 1.69
C ALA A 213 7.24 6.72 0.29
N MET A 214 8.18 7.29 -0.47
CA MET A 214 8.62 6.73 -1.76
C MET A 214 9.20 5.32 -1.61
N VAL A 215 10.07 5.10 -0.62
CA VAL A 215 10.64 3.78 -0.35
C VAL A 215 9.55 2.80 0.11
N ALA A 216 8.61 3.21 0.96
CA ALA A 216 7.48 2.39 1.38
C ALA A 216 6.55 2.00 0.21
N LEU A 217 6.31 2.91 -0.73
CA LEU A 217 5.54 2.64 -1.95
C LEU A 217 6.26 1.66 -2.88
N ALA A 218 7.59 1.73 -2.98
CA ALA A 218 8.38 0.75 -3.70
C ALA A 218 8.31 -0.62 -3.02
N ILE A 219 8.51 -0.70 -1.70
CA ILE A 219 8.44 -1.94 -0.92
C ILE A 219 7.04 -2.56 -0.96
N THR A 220 5.96 -1.78 -0.97
CA THR A 220 4.59 -2.35 -1.09
C THR A 220 4.25 -2.83 -2.50
N GLY A 221 5.04 -2.43 -3.50
CA GLY A 221 4.82 -2.72 -4.91
C GLY A 221 3.83 -1.76 -5.58
N ALA A 222 3.50 -0.62 -4.97
CA ALA A 222 2.60 0.37 -5.55
C ALA A 222 3.21 1.09 -6.77
N MET A 223 4.53 1.01 -6.95
CA MET A 223 5.27 1.47 -8.11
C MET A 223 6.20 0.39 -8.64
N ARG A 224 6.82 0.62 -9.80
CA ARG A 224 7.87 -0.27 -10.32
C ARG A 224 9.04 -0.31 -9.34
N THR A 225 9.49 -1.52 -9.01
CA THR A 225 10.55 -1.75 -8.02
C THR A 225 11.91 -1.22 -8.44
N SER A 226 12.15 -0.99 -9.73
CA SER A 226 13.39 -0.43 -10.28
C SER A 226 13.55 1.08 -10.08
N ILE A 227 12.52 1.77 -9.58
CA ILE A 227 12.58 3.22 -9.33
C ILE A 227 13.47 3.53 -8.14
N ILE A 228 13.48 2.65 -7.13
CA ILE A 228 14.28 2.79 -5.91
C ILE A 228 15.28 1.64 -5.89
N ASP A 229 16.53 1.91 -5.53
CA ASP A 229 17.54 0.85 -5.38
C ASP A 229 17.02 -0.25 -4.43
N PRO A 230 17.04 -1.54 -4.84
CA PRO A 230 16.64 -2.66 -3.99
C PRO A 230 17.34 -2.71 -2.64
N ILE A 231 18.61 -2.27 -2.55
CA ILE A 231 19.38 -2.23 -1.31
C ILE A 231 18.79 -1.19 -0.35
N ILE A 232 18.38 -0.02 -0.86
CA ILE A 232 17.69 1.01 -0.06
C ILE A 232 16.35 0.47 0.46
N GLN A 233 15.60 -0.24 -0.39
CA GLN A 233 14.35 -0.89 0.02
C GLN A 233 14.57 -1.92 1.14
N ALA A 234 15.61 -2.76 1.02
CA ALA A 234 15.97 -3.74 2.03
C ALA A 234 16.44 -3.09 3.34
N ASP A 235 17.23 -2.01 3.27
CA ASP A 235 17.70 -1.29 4.45
C ASP A 235 16.54 -0.63 5.20
N TYR A 236 15.60 -0.03 4.46
CA TYR A 236 14.42 0.56 5.06
C TYR A 236 13.54 -0.50 5.73
N LEU A 237 13.35 -1.66 5.09
CA LEU A 237 12.63 -2.76 5.69
C LEU A 237 13.29 -3.23 6.99
N LEU A 238 14.62 -3.41 7.00
CA LEU A 238 15.38 -3.75 8.20
C LEU A 238 15.23 -2.70 9.31
N TYR A 239 15.34 -1.41 8.94
CA TYR A 239 15.11 -0.29 9.84
C TYR A 239 13.72 -0.35 10.51
N ARG A 240 12.66 -0.57 9.72
CA ARG A 240 11.29 -0.68 10.23
C ARG A 240 11.08 -1.91 11.12
N LEU A 241 11.69 -3.05 10.75
CA LEU A 241 11.65 -4.28 11.55
C LEU A 241 12.31 -4.07 12.91
N ASN A 242 13.50 -3.47 12.95
CA ASN A 242 14.22 -3.22 14.19
C ASN A 242 13.50 -2.24 15.12
N LEU A 243 12.83 -1.21 14.56
CA LEU A 243 12.05 -0.27 15.39
C LEU A 243 10.83 -0.90 16.06
N GLN A 244 10.19 -1.89 15.42
CA GLN A 244 8.99 -2.57 15.95
C GLN A 244 9.32 -3.87 16.70
N SER A 245 10.46 -4.49 16.41
CA SER A 245 10.96 -5.71 17.07
C SER A 245 12.49 -5.66 17.14
N PRO A 246 13.07 -5.02 18.16
CA PRO A 246 14.53 -4.88 18.32
C PRO A 246 15.28 -6.20 18.54
N ASP A 247 14.58 -7.28 18.86
CA ASP A 247 15.13 -8.61 19.12
C ASP A 247 15.67 -9.32 17.87
N GLY A 248 15.40 -8.79 16.67
CA GLY A 248 15.83 -9.39 15.40
C GLY A 248 15.09 -10.69 15.03
N LYS A 249 14.00 -11.03 15.72
CA LYS A 249 13.28 -12.30 15.53
C LYS A 249 12.81 -12.55 14.10
N PHE A 250 12.55 -11.48 13.36
CA PHE A 250 12.00 -11.54 12.00
C PHE A 250 13.03 -11.87 10.92
N TYR A 251 14.32 -11.90 11.25
CA TYR A 251 15.39 -12.34 10.36
C TYR A 251 16.36 -13.29 11.06
N SER A 252 15.92 -13.92 12.16
CA SER A 252 16.70 -14.90 12.92
C SER A 252 17.02 -16.17 12.12
N GLU A 253 16.25 -16.42 11.05
CA GLU A 253 16.59 -17.46 10.06
C GLU A 253 17.97 -17.20 9.42
N TYR A 254 18.39 -15.94 9.30
CA TYR A 254 19.60 -15.55 8.58
C TYR A 254 20.74 -15.15 9.52
N LEU A 255 20.43 -14.49 10.64
CA LEU A 255 21.42 -13.98 11.59
C LEU A 255 21.05 -14.38 13.02
N SER A 256 22.02 -14.84 13.82
CA SER A 256 21.81 -15.22 15.21
C SER A 256 21.65 -14.04 16.18
N ARG A 257 21.94 -12.81 15.71
CA ARG A 257 21.83 -11.57 16.48
C ARG A 257 21.18 -10.47 15.64
N PRO A 258 20.51 -9.49 16.28
CA PRO A 258 20.02 -8.31 15.58
C PRO A 258 21.17 -7.48 14.97
N THR A 259 20.87 -6.78 13.87
CA THR A 259 21.83 -5.92 13.16
C THR A 259 21.17 -4.68 12.56
N ASN A 260 21.90 -3.58 12.50
CA ASN A 260 21.55 -2.40 11.70
C ASN A 260 22.27 -2.40 10.34
N ASN A 261 23.15 -3.36 10.08
CA ASN A 261 23.94 -3.45 8.86
C ASN A 261 23.18 -4.27 7.81
N VAL A 262 22.58 -3.59 6.83
CA VAL A 262 21.87 -4.24 5.73
C VAL A 262 22.77 -5.18 4.93
N ARG A 263 24.04 -4.84 4.69
CA ARG A 263 24.96 -5.70 3.92
C ARG A 263 25.20 -7.04 4.59
N GLU A 264 25.32 -7.03 5.92
CA GLU A 264 25.44 -8.25 6.72
C GLU A 264 24.23 -9.15 6.52
N LEU A 265 23.02 -8.59 6.64
CA LEU A 265 21.78 -9.33 6.40
C LEU A 265 21.69 -9.85 4.96
N LEU A 266 21.98 -9.01 3.97
CA LEU A 266 21.91 -9.38 2.55
C LEU A 266 22.89 -10.48 2.19
N ASN A 267 24.10 -10.47 2.76
CA ASN A 267 25.07 -11.55 2.58
C ASN A 267 24.52 -12.87 3.15
N ALA A 268 23.91 -12.85 4.33
CA ALA A 268 23.29 -14.04 4.92
C ALA A 268 22.09 -14.55 4.10
N VAL A 269 21.24 -13.64 3.60
CA VAL A 269 20.14 -13.97 2.67
C VAL A 269 20.68 -14.60 1.38
N TRP A 270 21.74 -14.04 0.80
CA TRP A 270 22.37 -14.56 -0.41
C TRP A 270 22.92 -15.97 -0.18
N ILE A 271 23.75 -16.17 0.85
CA ILE A 271 24.34 -17.48 1.19
C ILE A 271 23.24 -18.53 1.36
N LYS A 272 22.16 -18.19 2.06
CA LYS A 272 21.12 -19.15 2.41
C LYS A 272 20.11 -19.43 1.29
N LYS A 273 19.76 -18.45 0.46
CA LYS A 273 18.62 -18.56 -0.48
C LYS A 273 19.01 -18.50 -1.97
N LEU A 274 20.06 -17.76 -2.33
CA LEU A 274 20.45 -17.51 -3.72
C LEU A 274 21.66 -18.32 -4.16
N LYS A 275 22.74 -18.31 -3.36
CA LYS A 275 23.99 -19.02 -3.68
C LYS A 275 23.77 -20.50 -4.03
N PRO A 276 22.92 -21.28 -3.33
CA PRO A 276 22.68 -22.68 -3.69
C PRO A 276 22.04 -22.87 -5.07
N LYS A 277 21.43 -21.83 -5.63
CA LYS A 277 20.76 -21.84 -6.94
C LYS A 277 21.62 -21.24 -8.06
N GLN A 278 22.77 -20.64 -7.74
CA GLN A 278 23.67 -20.02 -8.70
C GLN A 278 24.86 -20.94 -8.98
N LYS A 279 25.18 -21.17 -10.27
CA LYS A 279 26.42 -21.85 -10.68
C LYS A 279 27.54 -20.81 -10.83
N GLY A 280 28.41 -20.72 -9.83
CA GLY A 280 29.50 -19.74 -9.80
C GLY A 280 29.03 -18.30 -9.54
N GLY A 281 29.99 -17.37 -9.40
CA GLY A 281 29.73 -15.94 -9.16
C GLY A 281 29.92 -15.47 -7.72
N GLY A 282 30.20 -14.16 -7.57
CA GLY A 282 30.36 -13.49 -6.27
C GLY A 282 29.04 -13.12 -5.60
N PHE A 283 29.13 -12.41 -4.48
CA PHE A 283 27.95 -11.97 -3.71
C PHE A 283 27.01 -11.09 -4.56
N ASN A 284 25.82 -11.61 -4.87
CA ASN A 284 24.77 -10.87 -5.58
C ASN A 284 23.91 -10.07 -4.60
N GLU A 285 24.42 -8.91 -4.17
CA GLU A 285 23.78 -8.04 -3.18
C GLU A 285 22.40 -7.54 -3.65
N VAL A 286 22.29 -7.05 -4.90
CA VAL A 286 21.03 -6.53 -5.47
C VAL A 286 19.97 -7.62 -5.55
N GLY A 287 20.35 -8.83 -6.00
CA GLY A 287 19.44 -9.97 -6.06
C GLY A 287 18.97 -10.41 -4.67
N ALA A 288 19.86 -10.39 -3.67
CA ALA A 288 19.51 -10.72 -2.28
C ALA A 288 18.54 -9.69 -1.70
N ALA A 289 18.76 -8.41 -1.99
CA ALA A 289 17.88 -7.33 -1.55
C ALA A 289 16.48 -7.44 -2.17
N ALA A 290 16.40 -7.67 -3.48
CA ALA A 290 15.15 -7.88 -4.17
C ALA A 290 14.38 -9.10 -3.63
N LEU A 291 15.09 -10.23 -3.41
CA LEU A 291 14.50 -11.43 -2.84
C LEU A 291 14.00 -11.20 -1.41
N TRP A 292 14.78 -10.52 -0.58
CA TRP A 292 14.42 -10.22 0.81
C TRP A 292 13.10 -9.43 0.89
N VAL A 293 13.02 -8.33 0.14
CA VAL A 293 11.82 -7.49 0.07
C VAL A 293 10.63 -8.29 -0.48
N ASP A 294 10.83 -9.11 -1.52
CA ASP A 294 9.76 -9.90 -2.11
C ASP A 294 9.23 -11.00 -1.17
N ARG A 295 10.12 -11.66 -0.42
CA ARG A 295 9.73 -12.62 0.61
C ARG A 295 8.90 -11.97 1.71
N TRP A 296 9.27 -10.76 2.13
CA TRP A 296 8.45 -9.97 3.05
C TRP A 296 7.09 -9.61 2.45
N ARG A 297 7.04 -9.22 1.17
CA ARG A 297 5.76 -8.91 0.49
C ARG A 297 4.80 -10.10 0.48
N GLN A 298 5.33 -11.32 0.42
CA GLN A 298 4.59 -12.57 0.41
C GLN A 298 4.25 -13.07 1.83
N GLY A 299 4.69 -12.37 2.89
CA GLY A 299 4.40 -12.73 4.28
C GLY A 299 5.30 -13.82 4.85
N TYR A 300 6.39 -14.19 4.18
CA TYR A 300 7.37 -15.15 4.73
C TYR A 300 8.25 -14.56 5.81
N GLU A 301 8.38 -13.23 5.83
CA GLU A 301 9.15 -12.50 6.82
C GLU A 301 8.19 -11.74 7.77
N GLY A 302 8.73 -11.11 8.81
CA GLY A 302 7.93 -10.47 9.86
C GLY A 302 6.89 -9.44 9.39
N LYS A 303 5.70 -9.45 10.01
CA LYS A 303 4.68 -8.41 9.80
C LYS A 303 5.12 -7.11 10.46
N VAL A 304 5.26 -6.06 9.65
CA VAL A 304 5.71 -4.75 10.11
C VAL A 304 4.98 -3.66 9.33
N MET A 305 4.71 -2.52 9.98
CA MET A 305 4.26 -1.33 9.27
C MET A 305 5.45 -0.52 8.76
N LEU A 306 5.36 -0.03 7.52
CA LEU A 306 6.35 0.82 6.88
C LEU A 306 6.16 2.29 7.23
N ASP A 307 4.94 2.70 7.61
CA ASP A 307 4.64 4.06 8.05
C ASP A 307 4.70 4.20 9.57
N ASN A 308 5.13 5.36 10.06
CA ASN A 308 4.98 5.66 11.48
C ASN A 308 3.51 6.02 11.75
N ILE A 309 2.79 5.12 12.41
CA ILE A 309 1.36 5.27 12.69
C ILE A 309 1.04 6.41 13.66
N ASP A 310 1.96 6.78 14.54
CA ASP A 310 1.76 7.89 15.48
C ASP A 310 1.67 9.22 14.73
N LYS A 311 2.25 9.27 13.53
CA LYS A 311 2.19 10.43 12.63
C LYS A 311 1.05 10.35 11.62
N TYR A 312 0.12 9.41 11.77
CA TYR A 312 -0.94 9.21 10.76
C TYR A 312 -1.81 10.47 10.59
N ALA A 313 -2.26 11.09 11.68
CA ALA A 313 -3.09 12.30 11.63
C ALA A 313 -2.33 13.50 11.04
N ASP A 314 -1.12 13.77 11.54
CA ASP A 314 -0.32 14.89 11.06
C ASP A 314 0.14 14.69 9.62
N GLY A 315 0.54 13.48 9.26
CA GLY A 315 0.89 13.12 7.88
C GLY A 315 -0.30 13.27 6.93
N THR A 316 -1.50 12.95 7.38
CA THR A 316 -2.74 13.14 6.60
C THR A 316 -2.97 14.63 6.32
N ARG A 317 -2.83 15.50 7.34
CA ARG A 317 -2.95 16.96 7.20
C ARG A 317 -1.88 17.54 6.29
N ILE A 318 -0.63 17.11 6.43
CA ILE A 318 0.48 17.56 5.57
C ILE A 318 0.22 17.19 4.11
N GLN A 319 -0.22 15.97 3.84
CA GLN A 319 -0.59 15.55 2.49
C GLN A 319 -1.75 16.38 1.92
N GLU A 320 -2.74 16.76 2.73
CA GLU A 320 -3.85 17.63 2.30
C GLU A 320 -3.38 19.04 1.96
N ALA A 321 -2.56 19.65 2.82
CA ALA A 321 -1.99 20.97 2.58
C ALA A 321 -1.08 21.01 1.34
N LEU A 322 -0.31 19.94 1.09
CA LEU A 322 0.47 19.81 -0.15
C LEU A 322 -0.41 19.75 -1.40
N LEU A 323 -1.63 19.23 -1.28
CA LEU A 323 -2.59 19.18 -2.38
C LEU A 323 -3.32 20.52 -2.58
N ASP A 324 -3.46 21.37 -1.56
CA ASP A 324 -4.01 22.73 -1.74
C ASP A 324 -3.10 23.58 -2.64
N ASN A 325 -1.79 23.40 -2.52
CA ASN A 325 -0.81 24.04 -3.39
C ASN A 325 -0.66 23.36 -4.76
N PHE A 326 -1.27 22.18 -4.94
CA PHE A 326 -1.27 21.46 -6.20
C PHE A 326 -2.47 21.94 -7.03
N ASP A 327 -2.31 23.09 -7.68
CA ASP A 327 -3.34 23.61 -8.58
C ASP A 327 -3.36 22.78 -9.86
N MET A 328 -4.22 21.77 -9.88
CA MET A 328 -4.48 20.98 -11.07
C MET A 328 -5.60 21.70 -11.81
N ASP A 329 -5.28 22.67 -12.66
CA ASP A 329 -6.27 23.28 -13.54
C ASP A 329 -6.70 22.25 -14.59
N PHE A 330 -7.68 21.44 -14.20
CA PHE A 330 -8.24 20.39 -15.04
C PHE A 330 -8.86 20.95 -16.33
N GLU A 331 -9.30 22.21 -16.37
CA GLU A 331 -9.87 22.85 -17.56
C GLU A 331 -8.79 23.31 -18.54
N GLU A 332 -7.77 24.02 -18.06
CA GLU A 332 -6.62 24.44 -18.86
C GLU A 332 -5.85 23.22 -19.36
N GLU A 333 -5.72 22.17 -18.54
CA GLU A 333 -5.11 20.91 -18.94
C GLU A 333 -5.94 20.15 -20.00
N SER A 334 -7.29 20.19 -19.92
CA SER A 334 -8.16 19.61 -20.96
C SER A 334 -8.03 20.34 -22.31
N LYS A 335 -7.86 21.68 -22.29
CA LYS A 335 -7.66 22.52 -23.48
C LYS A 335 -6.28 22.30 -24.10
N ARG A 336 -5.25 22.09 -23.29
CA ARG A 336 -3.86 21.81 -23.75
C ARG A 336 -3.76 20.51 -24.55
N TRP A 337 -4.65 19.55 -24.29
CA TRP A 337 -4.75 18.29 -25.02
C TRP A 337 -5.50 18.42 -26.36
N LYS A 338 -6.62 19.15 -26.40
CA LYS A 338 -7.34 19.40 -27.67
C LYS A 338 -6.47 20.07 -28.74
N LYS A 339 -5.42 20.80 -28.33
CA LYS A 339 -4.42 21.37 -29.26
C LYS A 339 -3.38 20.37 -29.77
N LYS A 340 -3.12 19.24 -29.09
CA LYS A 340 -2.14 18.23 -29.52
C LYS A 340 -2.71 17.24 -30.53
N ASP A 341 -3.99 16.90 -30.44
CA ASP A 341 -4.68 16.03 -31.40
C ASP A 341 -4.99 16.74 -32.75
N VAL A 342 -4.66 18.03 -32.89
CA VAL A 342 -4.81 18.79 -34.13
C VAL A 342 -3.51 18.78 -34.97
N PHE A 343 -2.42 18.18 -34.45
CA PHE A 343 -1.13 18.05 -35.15
C PHE A 343 -0.65 16.59 -35.25
N GLN A 344 -1.57 15.66 -35.56
CA GLN A 344 -1.22 14.34 -36.09
C GLN A 344 -2.03 14.02 -37.34
#